data_AF-A0A9P0D7U4-F1
#
_entry.id   AF-A0A9P0D7U4-F1
#
_cell.length_a   1.000
_cell.length_b   1.000
_cell.length_c   1.000
_cell.angle_alpha   90.00
_cell.angle_beta   90.00
_cell.angle_gamma   90.00
#
_symmetry.space_group_name_H-M   'P 1'
#
loop_
_entity.id
_entity.type
_entity.pdbx_description
1 polymer ?
#
loop_
_entity_poly.entity_id
_entity_poly.type
_entity_poly.pdbx_seq_one_letter_code
_entity_poly.pdbx_strand_id
1 'polypeptide(L)'
;MWDKSVAGRGGNEIASYLMKYLVTNIEQSTEEVTIWSDNCLCQNRNINAILAYAALLKLIPTLKVIHHKYLLRRHTQFEVNGDHSLIERTNKKMPKFQIKMLWDWKNL
;
A
#
# COMPACT_ATOMS: atom_id res chain seq x y z
N MET A 1 4.56 -2.94 9.24
CA MET A 1 4.54 -1.62 8.57
C MET A 1 5.54 -0.72 9.27
N TRP A 2 6.36 0.02 8.54
CA TRP A 2 7.42 0.89 9.11
C TRP A 2 7.02 2.35 9.04
N ASP A 3 7.62 3.18 9.88
CA ASP A 3 7.47 4.63 9.81
C ASP A 3 8.51 5.24 8.85
N LYS A 4 8.24 6.46 8.36
CA LYS A 4 9.10 7.10 7.35
C LYS A 4 10.54 7.37 7.82
N SER A 5 10.82 7.38 9.12
CA SER A 5 12.21 7.53 9.62
C SER A 5 13.05 6.28 9.37
N VAL A 6 12.41 5.14 9.19
CA VAL A 6 13.08 3.83 9.02
C VAL A 6 13.32 3.49 7.56
N ALA A 7 12.39 3.79 6.65
CA ALA A 7 12.57 3.56 5.22
C ALA A 7 11.64 4.40 4.33
N GLY A 8 12.06 4.58 3.08
CA GLY A 8 11.31 5.28 2.04
C GLY A 8 10.04 4.54 1.61
N ARG A 9 9.29 5.17 0.71
CA ARG A 9 8.08 4.58 0.09
C ARG A 9 8.30 4.27 -1.39
N GLY A 10 9.55 4.16 -1.84
CA GLY A 10 9.85 3.84 -3.23
C GLY A 10 9.32 2.46 -3.63
N GLY A 11 9.21 2.24 -4.94
CA GLY A 11 8.64 0.99 -5.45
C GLY A 11 9.41 -0.26 -5.01
N ASN A 12 10.73 -0.16 -4.80
CA ASN A 12 11.57 -1.29 -4.38
C ASN A 12 11.35 -1.63 -2.90
N GLU A 13 11.22 -0.62 -2.07
CA GLU A 13 10.96 -0.75 -0.64
C GLU A 13 9.59 -1.39 -0.41
N ILE A 14 8.57 -0.94 -1.16
CA ILE A 14 7.23 -1.54 -1.09
C ILE A 14 7.25 -3.00 -1.54
N ALA A 15 7.90 -3.31 -2.67
CA ALA A 15 7.96 -4.69 -3.19
C ALA A 15 8.72 -5.64 -2.27
N SER A 16 9.88 -5.22 -1.76
CA SER A 16 10.70 -6.02 -0.83
C SER A 16 9.97 -6.30 0.49
N TYR A 17 9.27 -5.29 1.03
CA TYR A 17 8.45 -5.50 2.22
C TYR A 17 7.31 -6.48 1.98
N LEU A 18 6.55 -6.30 0.88
CA LEU A 18 5.46 -7.20 0.51
C LEU A 18 5.96 -8.64 0.41
N MET A 19 7.10 -8.84 -0.25
CA MET A 19 7.70 -10.16 -0.38
C MET A 19 8.08 -10.76 0.98
N LYS A 20 8.77 -10.00 1.83
CA LYS A 20 9.14 -10.44 3.19
C LYS A 20 7.90 -10.79 4.02
N TYR A 21 6.87 -9.95 3.95
CA TYR A 21 5.63 -10.15 4.70
C TYR A 21 4.92 -11.43 4.26
N LEU A 22 4.75 -11.65 2.96
CA LEU A 22 4.07 -12.83 2.44
C LEU A 22 4.84 -14.11 2.80
N VAL A 23 6.16 -14.14 2.64
CA VAL A 23 6.98 -15.31 3.00
C VAL A 23 6.90 -15.64 4.50
N THR A 24 6.77 -14.62 5.36
CA THR A 24 6.78 -14.82 6.82
C THR A 24 5.40 -15.18 7.37
N ASN A 25 4.32 -14.70 6.75
CA ASN A 25 2.98 -14.76 7.33
C ASN A 25 1.98 -15.63 6.55
N ILE A 26 2.32 -16.07 5.33
CA ILE A 26 1.45 -17.00 4.60
C ILE A 26 1.54 -18.39 5.24
N GLU A 27 0.36 -18.97 5.50
CA GLU A 27 0.26 -20.38 5.89
C GLU A 27 0.67 -21.27 4.72
N GLN A 28 1.38 -22.36 5.01
CA GLN A 28 1.86 -23.29 3.99
C GLN A 28 0.74 -23.91 3.15
N SER A 29 -0.50 -23.91 3.61
CA SER A 29 -1.69 -24.39 2.88
C SER A 29 -2.32 -23.38 1.92
N THR A 30 -1.86 -22.12 1.91
CA THR A 30 -2.50 -21.06 1.14
C THR A 30 -2.23 -21.22 -0.35
N GLU A 31 -3.29 -21.41 -1.14
CA GLU A 31 -3.19 -21.53 -2.60
C GLU A 31 -3.35 -20.21 -3.35
N GLU A 32 -4.09 -19.26 -2.77
CA GLU A 32 -4.45 -18.01 -3.43
C GLU A 32 -4.26 -16.82 -2.49
N VAL A 33 -3.70 -15.74 -3.01
CA VAL A 33 -3.53 -14.48 -2.29
C VAL A 33 -4.13 -13.35 -3.08
N THR A 34 -4.98 -12.55 -2.44
CA THR A 34 -5.48 -11.30 -3.02
C THR A 34 -4.81 -10.10 -2.36
N ILE A 35 -4.13 -9.29 -3.16
CA ILE A 35 -3.47 -8.05 -2.75
C ILE A 35 -4.30 -6.89 -3.28
N TRP A 36 -4.73 -6.00 -2.38
CA TRP A 36 -5.41 -4.76 -2.73
C TRP A 36 -4.45 -3.59 -2.59
N SER A 37 -4.23 -2.88 -3.69
CA SER A 37 -3.35 -1.71 -3.73
C SER A 37 -4.14 -0.46 -4.07
N ASP A 38 -3.87 0.62 -3.33
CA ASP A 38 -4.35 1.95 -3.72
C ASP A 38 -3.58 2.44 -4.96
N ASN A 39 -4.12 3.45 -5.64
CA ASN A 39 -3.44 4.02 -6.83
C ASN A 39 -2.25 4.92 -6.45
N CYS A 40 -1.58 4.69 -5.31
CA CYS A 40 -0.38 5.42 -4.94
C CYS A 40 0.77 5.04 -5.90
N LEU A 41 1.53 6.04 -6.33
CA LEU A 41 2.57 5.96 -7.38
C LEU A 41 3.55 4.78 -7.21
N CYS A 42 3.83 4.38 -5.97
CA CYS A 42 4.82 3.37 -5.66
C CYS A 42 4.23 1.96 -5.50
N GLN A 43 2.91 1.86 -5.32
CA GLN A 43 2.20 0.59 -5.17
C GLN A 43 1.56 0.14 -6.49
N ASN A 44 0.96 1.08 -7.23
CA ASN A 44 0.32 0.78 -8.50
C ASN A 44 1.28 0.92 -9.69
N ARG A 45 1.20 -0.01 -10.66
CA ARG A 45 2.05 -0.07 -11.87
C ARG A 45 3.56 -0.21 -11.59
N ASN A 46 3.91 -0.80 -10.46
CA ASN A 46 5.29 -1.06 -10.08
C ASN A 46 5.74 -2.43 -10.65
N ILE A 47 6.62 -2.42 -11.66
CA ILE A 47 7.16 -3.64 -12.27
C ILE A 47 7.90 -4.53 -11.26
N ASN A 48 8.55 -3.92 -10.27
CA ASN A 48 9.30 -4.66 -9.26
C ASN A 48 8.37 -5.46 -8.33
N ALA A 49 7.14 -4.98 -8.09
CA ALA A 49 6.13 -5.75 -7.38
C ALA A 49 5.70 -6.99 -8.18
N ILE A 50 5.50 -6.85 -9.49
CA ILE A 50 5.14 -7.98 -10.36
C ILE A 50 6.26 -9.02 -10.43
N LEU A 51 7.52 -8.59 -10.57
CA LEU A 51 8.67 -9.49 -10.56
C LEU A 51 8.81 -10.20 -9.20
N ALA A 52 8.57 -9.48 -8.09
CA ALA A 52 8.56 -10.08 -6.76
C ALA A 52 7.47 -11.16 -6.62
N TYR A 53 6.27 -10.94 -7.16
CA TYR A 53 5.20 -11.94 -7.15
C TYR A 53 5.56 -13.19 -7.94
N ALA A 54 6.19 -13.04 -9.11
CA ALA A 54 6.66 -14.16 -9.91
C ALA A 54 7.74 -14.97 -9.17
N ALA A 55 8.64 -14.31 -8.42
CA ALA A 55 9.60 -14.98 -7.57
C ALA A 55 8.92 -15.72 -6.40
N LEU A 56 7.87 -15.13 -5.83
CA LEU A 56 7.10 -15.71 -4.72
C LEU A 56 6.39 -17.01 -5.12
N LEU A 57 5.78 -17.04 -6.29
CA LEU A 57 5.13 -18.25 -6.85
C LEU A 57 6.12 -19.40 -7.07
N LYS A 58 7.40 -19.09 -7.32
CA LYS A 58 8.46 -20.11 -7.42
C LYS A 58 8.95 -20.57 -6.05
N LEU A 59 8.93 -19.69 -5.06
CA LEU A 59 9.45 -19.98 -3.71
C LEU A 59 8.45 -20.76 -2.85
N ILE A 60 7.16 -20.49 -3.01
CA ILE A 60 6.08 -21.09 -2.23
C ILE A 60 5.29 -22.03 -3.15
N PRO A 61 5.57 -23.36 -3.15
CA PRO A 61 4.99 -24.30 -4.11
C PRO A 61 3.48 -24.50 -3.93
N THR A 62 2.94 -24.19 -2.76
CA THR A 62 1.50 -24.29 -2.47
C THR A 62 0.73 -23.09 -3.00
N LEU A 63 1.39 -21.94 -3.17
CA LEU A 63 0.79 -20.73 -3.70
C LEU A 63 0.74 -20.79 -5.23
N LYS A 64 -0.48 -20.87 -5.77
CA LYS A 64 -0.74 -21.01 -7.21
C LYS A 64 -1.11 -19.68 -7.87
N VAL A 65 -1.83 -18.82 -7.16
CA VAL A 65 -2.40 -17.59 -7.74
C VAL A 65 -2.19 -16.38 -6.84
N ILE A 66 -1.72 -15.29 -7.44
CA ILE A 66 -1.68 -13.96 -6.81
C ILE A 66 -2.58 -13.02 -7.61
N HIS A 67 -3.68 -12.58 -6.98
CA HIS A 67 -4.56 -11.55 -7.52
C HIS A 67 -4.11 -10.18 -7.02
N HIS A 68 -3.51 -9.37 -7.91
CA HIS A 68 -3.22 -7.97 -7.59
C HIS A 68 -4.35 -7.07 -8.12
N LYS A 69 -5.19 -6.58 -7.20
CA LYS A 69 -6.29 -5.67 -7.49
C LYS A 69 -5.88 -4.24 -7.15
N TYR A 70 -6.08 -3.33 -8.09
CA TYR A 70 -5.76 -1.92 -7.93
C TYR A 70 -6.85 -1.02 -8.50
N LEU A 71 -6.95 0.20 -7.97
CA LEU A 71 -7.95 1.16 -8.44
C LEU A 71 -7.59 1.70 -9.82
N LEU A 72 -8.54 1.63 -10.76
CA LEU A 72 -8.44 2.30 -12.04
C LEU A 72 -8.59 3.82 -11.84
N ARG A 73 -7.89 4.61 -12.67
CA ARG A 73 -7.98 6.08 -12.62
C ARG A 73 -9.46 6.51 -12.70
N ARG A 74 -9.85 7.47 -11.84
CA ARG A 74 -11.20 8.04 -11.66
C ARG A 74 -12.20 7.26 -10.79
N HIS A 75 -11.83 6.10 -10.23
CA HIS A 75 -12.60 5.43 -9.19
C HIS A 75 -11.87 5.50 -7.84
N THR A 76 -11.57 6.72 -7.39
CA THR A 76 -10.70 7.00 -6.23
C THR A 76 -11.46 7.11 -4.90
N GLN A 77 -12.74 6.73 -4.84
CA GLN A 77 -13.51 6.83 -3.59
C GLN A 77 -13.34 5.55 -2.78
N PHE A 78 -12.36 5.56 -1.86
CA PHE A 78 -12.27 4.59 -0.78
C PHE A 78 -13.05 5.11 0.42
N GLU A 79 -13.62 4.25 1.26
CA GLU A 79 -14.40 4.68 2.44
C GLU A 79 -13.58 5.62 3.35
N VAL A 80 -12.29 5.32 3.49
CA VAL A 80 -11.33 6.13 4.26
C VAL A 80 -11.17 7.57 3.72
N ASN A 81 -11.49 7.84 2.45
CA ASN A 81 -11.40 9.19 1.89
C ASN A 81 -12.53 10.10 2.44
N GLY A 82 -13.64 9.50 2.87
CA GLY A 82 -14.70 10.20 3.60
C GLY A 82 -14.20 10.72 4.94
N ASP A 83 -13.52 9.87 5.70
CA ASP A 83 -12.95 10.23 7.01
C ASP A 83 -11.89 11.32 6.89
N HIS A 84 -10.95 11.19 5.94
CA HIS A 84 -9.95 12.22 5.67
C HIS A 84 -10.60 13.57 5.30
N SER A 85 -11.66 13.55 4.48
CA SER A 85 -12.41 14.75 4.11
C SER A 85 -13.10 15.40 5.31
N LEU A 86 -13.66 14.59 6.23
CA LEU A 86 -14.29 15.08 7.45
C LEU A 86 -13.24 15.71 8.39
N ILE A 87 -12.09 15.06 8.57
CA ILE A 87 -10.98 15.57 9.36
C ILE A 87 -10.48 16.90 8.79
N GLU A 88 -10.25 16.99 7.48
CA GLU A 88 -9.82 18.24 6.83
C GLU A 88 -10.83 19.38 7.00
N ARG A 89 -12.13 19.09 6.80
CA ARG A 89 -13.20 20.09 6.99
C ARG A 89 -13.27 20.57 8.44
N THR A 90 -13.11 19.65 9.38
CA THR A 90 -13.16 19.93 10.82
C THR A 90 -11.94 20.74 11.25
N ASN A 91 -10.76 20.39 10.77
CA ASN A 91 -9.51 21.14 10.98
C ASN A 91 -9.61 22.59 10.46
N LYS A 92 -10.15 22.78 9.23
CA LYS A 92 -10.40 24.13 8.67
C LYS A 92 -11.33 24.99 9.53
N LYS A 93 -12.25 24.38 10.28
CA LYS A 93 -13.20 25.08 11.17
C LYS A 93 -12.64 25.34 12.57
N MET A 94 -11.56 24.67 12.98
CA MET A 94 -10.98 24.79 14.32
C MET A 94 -9.53 25.31 14.25
N PRO A 95 -9.31 26.63 14.14
CA PRO A 95 -7.97 27.21 13.98
C PRO A 95 -7.04 26.99 15.18
N LYS A 96 -7.59 26.65 16.37
CA LYS A 96 -6.81 26.29 17.56
C LYS A 96 -6.27 24.85 17.52
N PHE A 97 -6.82 23.99 16.68
CA PHE A 97 -6.41 22.59 16.55
C PHE A 97 -5.46 22.46 15.37
N GLN A 98 -4.16 22.64 15.61
CA GLN A 98 -3.17 22.63 14.53
C GLN A 98 -2.70 21.20 14.26
N ILE A 99 -3.24 20.55 13.22
CA ILE A 99 -2.67 19.29 12.73
C ILE A 99 -1.33 19.62 12.06
N LYS A 100 -0.22 19.26 12.72
CA LYS A 100 1.12 19.37 12.13
C LYS A 100 1.28 18.27 11.09
N MET A 101 1.05 18.61 9.82
CA MET A 101 1.42 17.75 8.71
C MET A 101 2.92 17.90 8.42
N LEU A 102 3.60 16.76 8.26
CA LEU A 102 4.95 16.74 7.71
C LEU A 102 4.95 17.40 6.33
N TRP A 103 5.97 18.21 6.04
CA TRP A 103 6.08 18.98 4.81
C TRP A 103 5.89 18.11 3.56
N ASP A 104 6.43 16.89 3.58
CA ASP A 104 6.31 15.89 2.51
C ASP A 104 4.89 15.40 2.24
N TRP A 105 3.96 15.50 3.21
CA TRP A 105 2.55 15.14 3.01
C TRP A 105 1.76 16.27 2.35
N LYS A 106 2.19 17.52 2.50
CA LYS A 106 1.53 18.67 1.88
C LYS A 106 1.81 18.77 0.37
N ASN A 107 2.93 18.21 -0.07
CA ASN A 107 3.45 18.37 -1.43
C ASN A 107 3.38 17.09 -2.28
N LEU A 108 2.65 16.07 -1.82
CA LEU A 108 2.26 14.88 -2.60
C LEU A 108 0.95 15.15 -3.35
#